data_AF-A0A6M4WQX2-F1
#
_entry.id   AF-A0A6M4WQX2-F1
#
_cell.length_a   1.000
_cell.length_b   1.000
_cell.length_c   1.000
_cell.angle_alpha   90.00
_cell.angle_beta   90.00
_cell.angle_gamma   90.00
#
_symmetry.space_group_name_H-M   'P 1'
#
loop_
_entity.id
_entity.type
_entity.pdbx_description
1 polymer ?
#
loop_
_entity_poly.entity_id
_entity_poly.type
_entity_poly.pdbx_seq_one_letter_code
_entity_poly.pdbx_strand_id
1 'polypeptide(L)'
;MSSRRVTTVAGSLVAASFSAVLILSFPAGADDQGPGSSKGGKPVDEAPAGVKTTTTLPERISVDNSSKKTAITATVKNEGTKDSGQIRLLVVGFDGLAVKSVQGCDAIAEKDLPEGSNSGFSCPIDNLAAGASKSYAVDATFDLSKTGKICLPVQTADGKKTFWQQGPVPFGTTNPSPNAPATPLLLGTDNTPVGPGGEELPKAGVGRDVLPLGAAGAALLAAGAAGLWWSQRRPAQRES
;
A
#
# COMPACT_ATOMS: atom_id res chain seq x y z
N MET A 1 -61.04 40.51 -49.53
CA MET A 1 -60.53 39.24 -50.10
C MET A 1 -59.73 38.51 -49.04
N SER A 2 -59.90 37.20 -49.01
CA SER A 2 -59.46 36.26 -47.99
C SER A 2 -58.04 35.73 -48.24
N SER A 3 -57.39 35.29 -47.15
CA SER A 3 -56.47 34.13 -47.05
C SER A 3 -54.94 34.29 -47.18
N ARG A 4 -54.28 34.10 -46.01
CA ARG A 4 -53.12 33.22 -45.64
C ARG A 4 -51.81 33.34 -46.45
N ARG A 5 -50.59 33.34 -45.86
CA ARG A 5 -49.93 32.36 -44.93
C ARG A 5 -48.85 33.09 -44.09
N VAL A 6 -48.83 33.03 -42.76
CA VAL A 6 -48.06 32.12 -41.86
C VAL A 6 -46.68 31.69 -42.38
N THR A 7 -45.61 32.16 -41.70
CA THR A 7 -44.52 31.29 -41.20
C THR A 7 -43.89 31.92 -39.95
N THR A 8 -44.04 31.25 -38.82
CA THR A 8 -43.39 31.51 -37.54
C THR A 8 -42.06 30.72 -37.52
N VAL A 9 -40.96 31.33 -37.11
CA VAL A 9 -39.76 30.58 -36.66
C VAL A 9 -39.39 31.09 -35.27
N ALA A 10 -39.87 30.37 -34.26
CA ALA A 10 -39.37 30.46 -32.90
C ALA A 10 -38.08 29.62 -32.83
N GLY A 11 -36.93 30.29 -32.75
CA GLY A 11 -35.64 29.65 -32.55
C GLY A 11 -35.36 29.49 -31.05
N SER A 12 -35.54 28.28 -30.53
CA SER A 12 -35.18 27.92 -29.16
C SER A 12 -33.65 27.87 -29.00
N LEU A 13 -33.08 28.81 -28.25
CA LEU A 13 -31.70 28.71 -27.74
C LEU A 13 -31.70 27.79 -26.52
N VAL A 14 -31.52 26.49 -26.75
CA VAL A 14 -31.14 25.55 -25.67
C VAL A 14 -29.65 25.72 -25.44
N ALA A 15 -29.29 26.55 -24.45
CA ALA A 15 -27.95 26.58 -23.90
C ALA A 15 -27.73 25.30 -23.08
N ALA A 16 -27.13 24.27 -23.68
CA ALA A 16 -26.70 23.08 -22.97
C ALA A 16 -25.44 23.42 -22.15
N SER A 17 -25.64 23.70 -20.87
CA SER A 17 -24.58 23.82 -19.87
C SER A 17 -23.97 22.44 -19.60
N PHE A 18 -22.79 22.18 -20.15
CA PHE A 18 -21.97 21.03 -19.76
C PHE A 18 -21.31 21.34 -18.41
N SER A 19 -21.99 20.97 -17.32
CA SER A 19 -21.34 20.85 -16.02
C SER A 19 -20.39 19.66 -16.08
N ALA A 20 -19.10 19.94 -16.32
CA ALA A 20 -18.03 18.97 -16.09
C ALA A 20 -17.94 18.72 -14.58
N VAL A 21 -18.74 17.79 -14.08
CA VAL A 21 -18.50 17.17 -12.78
C VAL A 21 -17.29 16.27 -13.00
N LEU A 22 -16.10 16.78 -12.68
CA LEU A 22 -14.95 15.93 -12.42
C LEU A 22 -15.28 15.11 -11.17
N ILE A 23 -15.90 13.96 -11.39
CA ILE A 23 -15.99 12.89 -10.41
C ILE A 23 -14.54 12.44 -10.18
N LEU A 24 -13.88 13.09 -9.23
CA LEU A 24 -12.73 12.50 -8.55
C LEU A 24 -13.26 11.25 -7.86
N SER A 25 -13.23 10.14 -8.58
CA SER A 25 -13.33 8.80 -8.03
C SER A 25 -12.11 8.59 -7.13
N PHE A 26 -12.17 9.11 -5.91
CA PHE A 26 -11.27 8.70 -4.84
C PHE A 26 -11.60 7.24 -4.54
N PRO A 27 -10.71 6.25 -4.82
CA PRO A 27 -10.86 4.97 -4.16
C PRO A 27 -10.64 5.22 -2.67
N ALA A 28 -11.65 4.89 -1.87
CA ALA A 28 -11.59 4.90 -0.43
C ALA A 28 -10.41 4.03 0.04
N GLY A 29 -9.52 4.61 0.86
CA GLY A 29 -8.56 3.90 1.70
C GLY A 29 -7.55 3.01 0.97
N ALA A 30 -6.75 3.55 0.05
CA ALA A 30 -5.54 2.86 -0.36
C ALA A 30 -4.45 3.04 0.71
N ASP A 31 -3.93 1.94 1.26
CA ASP A 31 -2.52 1.87 1.65
C ASP A 31 -1.73 2.58 0.53
N ASP A 32 -0.98 3.64 0.84
CA ASP A 32 -0.26 4.43 -0.17
C ASP A 32 0.86 3.59 -0.81
N GLN A 33 0.47 2.89 -1.87
CA GLN A 33 1.29 1.99 -2.67
C GLN A 33 2.32 2.72 -3.54
N GLY A 34 2.26 4.06 -3.58
CA GLY A 34 3.08 4.89 -4.45
C GLY A 34 2.71 4.75 -5.94
N PRO A 35 3.47 5.40 -6.84
CA PRO A 35 3.26 5.26 -8.27
C PRO A 35 3.60 3.84 -8.77
N GLY A 36 3.07 3.49 -9.94
CA GLY A 36 3.41 2.23 -10.61
C GLY A 36 4.83 2.26 -11.21
N SER A 37 5.59 1.20 -11.00
CA SER A 37 6.97 1.00 -11.45
C SER A 37 7.07 -0.14 -12.45
N SER A 38 7.85 0.07 -13.52
CA SER A 38 8.19 -0.93 -14.55
C SER A 38 9.47 -1.74 -14.23
N LYS A 39 10.00 -1.61 -13.01
CA LYS A 39 11.26 -2.25 -12.59
C LYS A 39 11.23 -3.75 -12.84
N GLY A 40 12.32 -4.29 -13.42
CA GLY A 40 12.43 -5.70 -13.80
C GLY A 40 11.68 -6.10 -15.08
N GLY A 41 11.03 -5.13 -15.75
CA GLY A 41 10.34 -5.30 -17.02
C GLY A 41 11.28 -5.38 -18.22
N LYS A 42 11.04 -6.35 -19.11
CA LYS A 42 11.74 -6.48 -20.39
C LYS A 42 10.82 -7.08 -21.47
N PRO A 43 11.00 -6.71 -22.74
CA PRO A 43 10.41 -7.47 -23.85
C PRO A 43 11.05 -8.86 -23.92
N VAL A 44 10.30 -9.86 -24.39
CA VAL A 44 10.79 -11.24 -24.52
C VAL A 44 10.66 -11.70 -25.98
N ASP A 45 9.44 -11.94 -26.44
CA ASP A 45 9.11 -12.25 -27.84
C ASP A 45 8.61 -11.00 -28.56
N GLU A 46 8.80 -10.96 -29.88
CA GLU A 46 8.27 -9.88 -30.71
C GLU A 46 6.73 -9.86 -30.68
N ALA A 47 6.18 -8.71 -30.27
CA ALA A 47 4.75 -8.45 -30.28
C ALA A 47 4.24 -8.14 -31.71
N PRO A 48 2.93 -8.28 -31.99
CA PRO A 48 2.35 -7.88 -33.26
C PRO A 48 2.69 -6.43 -33.62
N ALA A 49 2.86 -6.15 -34.91
CA ALA A 49 3.28 -4.84 -35.38
C ALA A 49 2.35 -3.72 -34.89
N GLY A 50 2.91 -2.77 -34.14
CA GLY A 50 2.17 -1.63 -33.55
C GLY A 50 1.63 -1.89 -32.15
N VAL A 51 1.80 -3.08 -31.57
CA VAL A 51 1.44 -3.41 -30.19
C VAL A 51 2.69 -3.32 -29.31
N LYS A 52 2.59 -2.68 -28.15
CA LYS A 52 3.68 -2.60 -27.17
C LYS A 52 3.12 -2.72 -25.77
N THR A 53 3.09 -3.92 -25.21
CA THR A 53 2.59 -4.14 -23.86
C THR A 53 3.68 -3.95 -22.81
N THR A 54 3.34 -3.33 -21.69
CA THR A 54 4.18 -3.20 -20.52
C THR A 54 3.36 -3.47 -19.26
N THR A 55 4.04 -3.78 -18.17
CA THR A 55 3.42 -3.98 -16.86
C THR A 55 4.06 -3.07 -15.83
N THR A 56 3.26 -2.74 -14.82
CA THR A 56 3.72 -1.98 -13.65
C THR A 56 3.20 -2.60 -12.37
N LEU A 57 4.03 -2.48 -11.34
CA LEU A 57 3.80 -2.92 -9.97
C LEU A 57 3.93 -1.72 -9.04
N PRO A 58 3.30 -1.72 -7.86
CA PRO A 58 3.49 -0.64 -6.92
C PRO A 58 4.95 -0.59 -6.43
N GLU A 59 5.47 0.61 -6.19
CA GLU A 59 6.81 0.78 -5.61
C GLU A 59 6.87 0.29 -4.16
N ARG A 60 5.74 0.32 -3.46
CA ARG A 60 5.60 -0.10 -2.08
C ARG A 60 4.35 -0.95 -1.87
N ILE A 61 4.46 -1.98 -1.03
CA ILE A 61 3.32 -2.72 -0.49
C ILE A 61 3.37 -2.72 1.04
N SER A 62 2.21 -2.87 1.67
CA SER A 62 2.09 -2.96 3.13
C SER A 62 1.68 -4.38 3.50
N VAL A 63 2.44 -5.03 4.37
CA VAL A 63 2.15 -6.39 4.85
C VAL A 63 1.67 -6.32 6.29
N ASP A 64 0.46 -6.79 6.55
CA ASP A 64 -0.06 -6.90 7.91
C ASP A 64 0.75 -7.94 8.71
N ASN A 65 1.34 -7.54 9.83
CA ASN A 65 2.25 -8.39 10.59
C ASN A 65 1.54 -9.56 11.29
N SER A 66 0.24 -9.46 11.54
CA SER A 66 -0.55 -10.49 12.23
C SER A 66 -1.04 -11.59 11.29
N SER A 67 -1.61 -11.19 10.15
CA SER A 67 -2.27 -12.05 9.18
C SER A 67 -1.41 -12.37 7.96
N LYS A 68 -0.27 -11.67 7.80
CA LYS A 68 0.64 -11.75 6.66
C LYS A 68 0.02 -11.34 5.33
N LYS A 69 -1.16 -10.72 5.36
CA LYS A 69 -1.89 -10.32 4.16
C LYS A 69 -1.32 -9.03 3.58
N THR A 70 -1.40 -8.92 2.27
CA THR A 70 -1.05 -7.71 1.53
C THR A 70 -1.91 -7.62 0.27
N ALA A 71 -2.16 -6.40 -0.18
CA ALA A 71 -2.81 -6.12 -1.45
C ALA A 71 -1.79 -5.51 -2.41
N ILE A 72 -1.87 -5.87 -3.69
CA ILE A 72 -0.97 -5.41 -4.74
C ILE A 72 -1.82 -4.97 -5.94
N THR A 73 -1.50 -3.83 -6.55
CA THR A 73 -2.13 -3.40 -7.79
C THR A 73 -1.26 -3.77 -8.98
N ALA A 74 -1.65 -4.78 -9.76
CA ALA A 74 -0.95 -5.18 -10.98
C ALA A 74 -1.58 -4.46 -12.19
N THR A 75 -0.79 -3.70 -12.95
CA THR A 75 -1.31 -2.97 -14.11
C THR A 75 -0.61 -3.40 -15.39
N VAL A 76 -1.39 -3.65 -16.44
CA VAL A 76 -0.91 -3.84 -17.81
C VAL A 76 -1.33 -2.65 -18.66
N LYS A 77 -0.44 -2.22 -19.56
CA LYS A 77 -0.65 -1.07 -20.45
C LYS A 77 -0.25 -1.45 -21.87
N ASN A 78 -1.00 -0.98 -22.85
CA ASN A 78 -0.60 -1.02 -24.25
C ASN A 78 -0.10 0.37 -24.65
N GLU A 79 1.21 0.52 -24.79
CA GLU A 79 1.88 1.74 -25.25
C GLU A 79 2.06 1.78 -26.77
N GLY A 80 1.45 0.82 -27.48
CA GLY A 80 1.48 0.74 -28.92
C GLY A 80 0.55 1.76 -29.59
N THR A 81 0.57 1.74 -30.92
CA THR A 81 -0.33 2.50 -31.80
C THR A 81 -1.51 1.67 -32.31
N LYS A 82 -1.53 0.37 -32.01
CA LYS A 82 -2.62 -0.54 -32.33
C LYS A 82 -3.09 -1.32 -31.10
N ASP A 83 -4.33 -1.76 -31.18
CA ASP A 83 -4.98 -2.65 -30.23
C ASP A 83 -4.23 -3.98 -30.08
N SER A 84 -4.17 -4.50 -28.86
CA SER A 84 -3.40 -5.72 -28.57
C SER A 84 -4.01 -6.99 -29.15
N GLY A 85 -5.31 -6.97 -29.46
CA GLY A 85 -6.10 -8.19 -29.61
C GLY A 85 -6.12 -9.00 -28.30
N GLN A 86 -6.44 -10.29 -28.41
CA GLN A 86 -6.54 -11.18 -27.25
C GLN A 86 -5.16 -11.49 -26.68
N ILE A 87 -4.95 -11.09 -25.43
CA ILE A 87 -3.76 -11.36 -24.64
C ILE A 87 -4.16 -11.87 -23.27
N ARG A 88 -3.19 -12.33 -22.49
CA ARG A 88 -3.40 -12.61 -21.07
C ARG A 88 -2.26 -12.05 -20.24
N LEU A 89 -2.58 -11.61 -19.05
CA LEU A 89 -1.62 -11.25 -18.01
C LEU A 89 -1.56 -12.41 -17.02
N LEU A 90 -0.37 -12.90 -16.67
CA LEU A 90 -0.23 -13.75 -15.50
C LEU A 90 0.23 -12.91 -14.31
N VAL A 91 -0.23 -13.27 -13.11
CA VAL A 91 0.24 -12.71 -11.85
C VAL A 91 0.78 -13.87 -11.03
N VAL A 92 2.10 -13.94 -10.86
CA VAL A 92 2.78 -15.14 -10.35
C VAL A 92 3.62 -14.79 -9.12
N GLY A 93 3.40 -15.51 -8.02
CA GLY A 93 4.13 -15.38 -6.76
C GLY A 93 5.23 -16.42 -6.60
N PHE A 94 6.32 -16.02 -5.96
CA PHE A 94 7.49 -16.87 -5.70
C PHE A 94 7.97 -16.70 -4.26
N ASP A 95 8.63 -17.73 -3.76
CA ASP A 95 9.32 -17.75 -2.46
C ASP A 95 8.37 -17.31 -1.32
N GLY A 96 8.68 -16.19 -0.65
CA GLY A 96 7.88 -15.64 0.43
C GLY A 96 6.56 -14.98 0.01
N LEU A 97 6.33 -14.71 -1.27
CA LEU A 97 5.10 -14.07 -1.77
C LEU A 97 4.20 -15.12 -2.44
N ALA A 98 2.96 -15.25 -1.96
CA ALA A 98 1.97 -16.14 -2.54
C ALA A 98 0.68 -15.39 -2.86
N VAL A 99 0.27 -15.41 -4.13
CA VAL A 99 -0.98 -14.82 -4.61
C VAL A 99 -2.16 -15.70 -4.18
N LYS A 100 -3.23 -15.09 -3.68
CA LYS A 100 -4.42 -15.77 -3.16
C LYS A 100 -5.64 -15.58 -4.03
N SER A 101 -5.80 -14.41 -4.62
CA SER A 101 -6.88 -14.10 -5.54
C SER A 101 -6.51 -12.92 -6.43
N VAL A 102 -7.05 -12.93 -7.65
CA VAL A 102 -7.03 -11.77 -8.54
C VAL A 102 -8.42 -11.64 -9.16
N GLN A 103 -9.02 -10.46 -9.05
CA GLN A 103 -10.40 -10.26 -9.50
C GLN A 103 -10.51 -10.45 -11.03
N GLY A 104 -11.40 -11.35 -11.45
CA GLY A 104 -11.64 -11.64 -12.87
C GLY A 104 -10.57 -12.51 -13.54
N CYS A 105 -9.80 -13.26 -12.74
CA CYS A 105 -8.75 -14.15 -13.23
C CYS A 105 -8.92 -15.55 -12.63
N ASP A 106 -8.44 -16.55 -13.36
CA ASP A 106 -8.50 -17.95 -12.94
C ASP A 106 -7.18 -18.38 -12.30
N ALA A 107 -7.27 -19.21 -11.26
CA ALA A 107 -6.10 -19.82 -10.64
C ALA A 107 -5.42 -20.78 -11.64
N ILE A 108 -4.09 -20.71 -11.72
CA ILE A 108 -3.29 -21.63 -12.52
C ILE A 108 -3.08 -22.91 -11.70
N ALA A 109 -3.34 -24.07 -12.30
CA ALA A 109 -3.09 -25.34 -11.63
C ALA A 109 -1.60 -25.52 -11.33
N GLU A 110 -1.28 -26.18 -10.22
CA GLU A 110 0.11 -26.33 -9.75
C GLU A 110 1.06 -26.93 -10.80
N LYS A 111 0.57 -27.90 -11.58
CA LYS A 111 1.32 -28.52 -12.68
C LYS A 111 1.63 -27.58 -13.87
N ASP A 112 0.89 -26.49 -13.99
CA ASP A 112 0.98 -25.52 -15.08
C ASP A 112 1.61 -24.19 -14.59
N LEU A 113 2.02 -24.13 -13.32
CA LEU A 113 2.72 -22.99 -12.76
C LEU A 113 4.13 -22.86 -13.37
N PRO A 114 4.62 -21.63 -13.60
CA PRO A 114 6.01 -21.41 -13.96
C PRO A 114 6.96 -22.05 -12.94
N GLU A 115 8.08 -22.58 -13.41
CA GLU A 115 9.06 -23.23 -12.55
C GLU A 115 9.51 -22.31 -11.41
N GLY A 116 9.57 -22.86 -10.19
CA GLY A 116 9.94 -22.13 -8.97
C GLY A 116 8.85 -21.22 -8.40
N SER A 117 7.70 -21.05 -9.06
CA SER A 117 6.58 -20.32 -8.49
C SER A 117 5.78 -21.18 -7.51
N ASN A 118 5.13 -20.53 -6.56
CA ASN A 118 4.29 -21.17 -5.54
C ASN A 118 2.79 -20.91 -5.74
N SER A 119 2.45 -19.97 -6.63
CA SER A 119 1.08 -19.50 -6.88
C SER A 119 1.03 -18.69 -8.17
N GLY A 120 -0.12 -18.69 -8.83
CA GLY A 120 -0.29 -17.96 -10.07
C GLY A 120 -1.74 -17.85 -10.51
N PHE A 121 -2.07 -16.74 -11.15
CA PHE A 121 -3.38 -16.47 -11.74
C PHE A 121 -3.24 -16.01 -13.19
N SER A 122 -4.17 -16.43 -14.04
CA SER A 122 -4.25 -16.05 -15.45
C SER A 122 -5.44 -15.13 -15.68
N CYS A 123 -5.17 -13.92 -16.13
CA CYS A 123 -6.14 -12.86 -16.36
C CYS A 123 -6.35 -12.67 -17.86
N PRO A 124 -7.48 -13.13 -18.43
CA PRO A 124 -7.78 -12.90 -19.84
C PRO A 124 -8.06 -11.42 -20.12
N ILE A 125 -7.61 -10.97 -21.29
CA ILE A 125 -7.83 -9.63 -21.82
C ILE A 125 -8.22 -9.78 -23.28
N ASP A 126 -9.51 -9.61 -23.57
CA ASP A 126 -10.03 -9.79 -24.94
C ASP A 126 -9.41 -8.79 -25.92
N ASN A 127 -9.26 -7.54 -25.48
CA ASN A 127 -8.56 -6.49 -26.21
C ASN A 127 -8.10 -5.39 -25.25
N LEU A 128 -6.89 -4.88 -25.45
CA LEU A 128 -6.38 -3.68 -24.80
C LEU A 128 -6.05 -2.64 -25.87
N ALA A 129 -6.89 -1.60 -25.94
CA ALA A 129 -6.76 -0.55 -26.93
C ALA A 129 -5.41 0.17 -26.84
N ALA A 130 -4.97 0.76 -27.95
CA ALA A 130 -3.77 1.60 -27.98
C ALA A 130 -3.85 2.72 -26.91
N GLY A 131 -2.81 2.86 -26.09
CA GLY A 131 -2.74 3.83 -25.00
C GLY A 131 -3.51 3.44 -23.73
N ALA A 132 -4.34 2.39 -23.76
CA ALA A 132 -5.15 1.98 -22.62
C ALA A 132 -4.35 1.16 -21.59
N SER A 133 -4.84 1.17 -20.35
CA SER A 133 -4.35 0.32 -19.26
C SER A 133 -5.49 -0.41 -18.57
N LYS A 134 -5.17 -1.52 -17.94
CA LYS A 134 -6.07 -2.29 -17.08
C LYS A 134 -5.33 -2.69 -15.82
N SER A 135 -5.95 -2.43 -14.67
CA SER A 135 -5.41 -2.72 -13.35
C SER A 135 -6.19 -3.85 -12.69
N TYR A 136 -5.49 -4.66 -11.92
CA TYR A 136 -6.00 -5.81 -11.21
C TYR A 136 -5.66 -5.69 -9.72
N ALA A 137 -6.67 -5.85 -8.88
CA ALA A 137 -6.49 -6.02 -7.45
C ALA A 137 -6.04 -7.45 -7.18
N VAL A 138 -4.86 -7.59 -6.57
CA VAL A 138 -4.21 -8.86 -6.26
C VAL A 138 -4.14 -8.97 -4.74
N ASP A 139 -4.82 -9.96 -4.19
CA ASP A 139 -4.65 -10.32 -2.78
C ASP A 139 -3.53 -11.34 -2.67
N ALA A 140 -2.62 -11.12 -1.74
CA ALA A 140 -1.47 -11.98 -1.51
C ALA A 140 -1.17 -12.15 -0.03
N THR A 141 -0.35 -13.15 0.27
CA THR A 141 0.31 -13.29 1.57
C THR A 141 1.81 -13.17 1.41
N PHE A 142 2.48 -12.59 2.40
CA PHE A 142 3.93 -12.42 2.41
C PHE A 142 4.57 -12.96 3.69
N ASP A 143 5.47 -13.94 3.54
CA ASP A 143 6.32 -14.47 4.59
C ASP A 143 7.53 -13.54 4.82
N LEU A 144 7.44 -12.68 5.83
CA LEU A 144 8.49 -11.72 6.19
C LEU A 144 9.82 -12.36 6.61
N SER A 145 9.87 -13.67 6.84
CA SER A 145 11.12 -14.39 7.11
C SER A 145 11.91 -14.73 5.83
N LYS A 146 11.32 -14.52 4.65
CA LYS A 146 11.90 -14.85 3.35
C LYS A 146 11.87 -13.66 2.40
N THR A 147 12.64 -13.74 1.34
CA THR A 147 12.43 -12.86 0.18
C THR A 147 11.20 -13.34 -0.57
N GLY A 148 10.25 -12.47 -0.85
CA GLY A 148 9.11 -12.77 -1.72
C GLY A 148 9.28 -12.05 -3.05
N LYS A 149 8.96 -12.71 -4.16
CA LYS A 149 9.09 -12.13 -5.50
C LYS A 149 7.79 -12.26 -6.28
N ILE A 150 7.60 -11.37 -7.24
CA ILE A 150 6.44 -11.39 -8.14
C ILE A 150 6.89 -11.29 -9.60
N CYS A 151 6.17 -11.97 -10.50
CA CYS A 151 6.38 -11.90 -11.94
C CYS A 151 5.06 -11.66 -12.68
N LEU A 152 5.08 -10.71 -13.63
CA LEU A 152 3.93 -10.32 -14.47
C LEU A 152 4.27 -10.49 -15.96
N PRO A 153 4.19 -11.73 -16.51
CA PRO A 153 4.30 -11.93 -17.95
C PRO A 153 3.00 -11.57 -18.66
N VAL A 154 3.14 -10.91 -19.81
CA VAL A 154 2.06 -10.66 -20.77
C VAL A 154 2.26 -11.58 -21.96
N GLN A 155 1.28 -12.42 -22.23
CA GLN A 155 1.37 -13.50 -23.20
C GLN A 155 0.27 -13.42 -24.25
N THR A 156 0.45 -14.15 -25.35
CA THR A 156 -0.66 -14.53 -26.22
C THR A 156 -1.74 -15.26 -25.42
N ALA A 157 -2.99 -15.20 -25.88
CA ALA A 157 -4.11 -15.89 -25.21
C ALA A 157 -3.83 -17.40 -25.00
N ASP A 158 -3.19 -18.04 -25.98
CA ASP A 158 -2.80 -19.45 -25.90
C ASP A 158 -1.54 -19.73 -25.06
N GLY A 159 -0.82 -18.68 -24.64
CA GLY A 159 0.36 -18.80 -23.78
C GLY A 159 1.67 -19.13 -24.42
N LYS A 160 1.69 -19.29 -25.75
CA LYS A 160 2.89 -19.78 -26.46
C LYS A 160 3.98 -18.73 -26.58
N LYS A 161 3.61 -17.45 -26.62
CA LYS A 161 4.56 -16.33 -26.70
C LYS A 161 4.37 -15.38 -25.53
N THR A 162 5.46 -14.88 -25.01
CA THR A 162 5.50 -13.85 -23.97
C THR A 162 6.02 -12.56 -24.59
N PHE A 163 5.17 -11.55 -24.73
CA PHE A 163 5.58 -10.26 -25.33
C PHE A 163 6.40 -9.42 -24.35
N TRP A 164 6.03 -9.48 -23.08
CA TRP A 164 6.64 -8.69 -22.02
C TRP A 164 6.71 -9.51 -20.75
N GLN A 165 7.77 -9.34 -19.97
CA GLN A 165 7.91 -9.95 -18.65
C GLN A 165 8.49 -8.95 -17.67
N GLN A 166 7.75 -8.70 -16.59
CA GLN A 166 8.27 -8.00 -15.42
C GLN A 166 8.56 -8.99 -14.30
N GLY A 167 9.84 -9.16 -13.96
CA GLY A 167 10.30 -9.99 -12.83
C GLY A 167 10.89 -11.36 -13.20
N PRO A 168 11.16 -12.23 -12.20
CA PRO A 168 10.78 -12.08 -10.78
C PRO A 168 11.48 -10.91 -10.08
N VAL A 169 10.71 -9.97 -9.52
CA VAL A 169 11.25 -8.82 -8.76
C VAL A 169 10.95 -9.01 -7.28
N PRO A 170 11.93 -8.85 -6.38
CA PRO A 170 11.69 -8.99 -4.95
C PRO A 170 10.92 -7.81 -4.38
N PHE A 171 10.13 -8.07 -3.34
CA PHE A 171 9.73 -7.07 -2.36
C PHE A 171 10.48 -7.31 -1.06
N GLY A 172 10.96 -6.24 -0.44
CA GLY A 172 11.75 -6.37 0.79
C GLY A 172 11.85 -5.08 1.59
N THR A 173 12.35 -5.23 2.81
CA THR A 173 12.70 -4.11 3.69
C THR A 173 14.07 -4.35 4.32
N THR A 174 14.79 -3.27 4.60
CA THR A 174 16.09 -3.31 5.30
C THR A 174 15.97 -3.01 6.78
N ASN A 175 14.80 -2.58 7.26
CA ASN A 175 14.57 -2.24 8.67
C ASN A 175 13.17 -2.69 9.10
N PRO A 176 12.91 -4.00 9.23
CA PRO A 176 11.62 -4.48 9.66
C PRO A 176 11.42 -4.17 11.16
N SER A 177 10.29 -3.54 11.50
CA SER A 177 9.90 -3.35 12.91
C SER A 177 9.00 -4.51 13.35
N PRO A 178 9.45 -5.42 14.23
CA PRO A 178 8.68 -6.60 14.61
C PRO A 178 7.40 -6.27 15.40
N ASN A 179 7.36 -5.09 16.03
CA ASN A 179 6.23 -4.64 16.85
C ASN A 179 5.27 -3.68 16.12
N ALA A 180 5.56 -3.33 14.86
CA ALA A 180 4.65 -2.52 14.05
C ALA A 180 3.43 -3.35 13.61
N PRO A 181 2.25 -2.75 13.39
CA PRO A 181 1.08 -3.47 12.90
C PRO A 181 1.24 -3.94 11.44
N ALA A 182 1.98 -3.19 10.63
CA ALA A 182 2.28 -3.54 9.25
C ALA A 182 3.74 -3.20 8.89
N THR A 183 4.31 -3.99 7.99
CA THR A 183 5.66 -3.80 7.46
C THR A 183 5.59 -3.31 6.01
N PRO A 184 6.11 -2.12 5.69
CA PRO A 184 6.23 -1.67 4.31
C PRO A 184 7.38 -2.42 3.61
N LEU A 185 7.12 -2.93 2.41
CA LEU A 185 8.11 -3.57 1.54
C LEU A 185 8.24 -2.78 0.23
N LEU A 186 9.46 -2.63 -0.25
CA LEU A 186 9.81 -1.86 -1.44
C LEU A 186 10.13 -2.78 -2.63
N LEU A 187 9.72 -2.37 -3.82
CA LEU A 187 9.94 -3.11 -5.05
C LEU A 187 11.41 -3.10 -5.48
N GLY A 188 11.94 -4.28 -5.75
CA GLY A 188 13.33 -4.51 -6.12
C GLY A 188 14.31 -4.21 -4.98
N THR A 189 13.89 -4.45 -3.75
CA THR A 189 14.71 -4.43 -2.54
C THR A 189 14.72 -5.83 -1.95
N ASP A 190 15.89 -6.31 -1.54
CA ASP A 190 16.02 -7.59 -0.86
C ASP A 190 15.41 -7.52 0.54
N ASN A 191 14.79 -8.61 0.99
CA ASN A 191 14.18 -8.65 2.30
C ASN A 191 15.21 -9.03 3.37
N THR A 192 15.39 -8.17 4.38
CA THR A 192 16.12 -8.51 5.59
C THR A 192 15.14 -9.18 6.56
N PRO A 193 15.29 -10.48 6.87
CA PRO A 193 14.35 -11.17 7.75
C PRO A 193 14.28 -10.53 9.13
N VAL A 194 13.09 -10.55 9.74
CA VAL A 194 12.95 -10.25 11.17
C VAL A 194 13.73 -11.28 11.99
N GLY A 195 14.88 -10.89 12.55
CA GLY A 195 15.62 -11.73 13.48
C GLY A 195 14.96 -11.76 14.86
N PRO A 196 15.04 -12.88 15.60
CA PRO A 196 14.73 -12.89 17.03
C PRO A 196 15.82 -12.11 17.77
N GLY A 197 15.70 -10.79 17.83
CA GLY A 197 16.73 -9.94 18.42
C GLY A 197 16.61 -8.45 18.14
N GLY A 198 15.55 -7.99 17.47
CA GLY A 198 15.22 -6.57 17.48
C GLY A 198 15.03 -6.15 18.92
N GLU A 199 15.94 -5.29 19.41
CA GLU A 199 16.06 -4.85 20.80
C GLU A 199 14.68 -4.79 21.43
N GLU A 200 14.43 -5.70 22.36
CA GLU A 200 13.40 -5.51 23.36
C GLU A 200 13.76 -4.15 23.96
N LEU A 201 13.06 -3.09 23.55
CA LEU A 201 13.16 -1.78 24.17
C LEU A 201 13.22 -2.08 25.66
N PRO A 202 14.26 -1.63 26.38
CA PRO A 202 14.42 -1.99 27.78
C PRO A 202 13.06 -1.76 28.39
N LYS A 203 12.40 -2.85 28.84
CA LYS A 203 11.12 -2.76 29.51
C LYS A 203 11.33 -1.62 30.45
N ALA A 204 10.64 -0.50 30.23
CA ALA A 204 10.60 0.57 31.20
C ALA A 204 9.92 -0.11 32.37
N GLY A 205 10.76 -0.73 33.19
CA GLY A 205 10.32 -1.42 34.36
C GLY A 205 9.56 -0.35 35.06
N VAL A 206 8.33 -0.66 35.43
CA VAL A 206 7.85 -0.18 36.71
C VAL A 206 8.73 -0.88 37.75
N GLY A 207 10.03 -0.58 37.73
CA GLY A 207 10.89 -0.50 38.88
C GLY A 207 10.24 0.58 39.70
N ARG A 208 9.18 0.17 40.39
CA ARG A 208 8.89 0.63 41.73
C ARG A 208 10.11 0.24 42.57
N ASP A 209 11.22 0.94 42.33
CA ASP A 209 11.93 1.55 43.42
C ASP A 209 10.88 2.42 44.10
N VAL A 210 10.20 1.80 45.05
CA VAL A 210 9.53 2.49 46.13
C VAL A 210 10.66 3.07 46.99
N LEU A 211 11.46 3.97 46.40
CA LEU A 211 12.20 4.93 47.15
C LEU A 211 11.14 5.79 47.84
N PRO A 212 11.17 5.89 49.17
CA PRO A 212 10.13 6.52 49.93
C PRO A 212 10.20 8.03 49.71
N LEU A 213 9.54 8.51 48.64
CA LEU A 213 9.12 9.90 48.46
C LEU A 213 8.09 10.35 49.52
N GLY A 214 8.05 9.68 50.68
CA GLY A 214 7.39 10.12 51.91
C GLY A 214 8.34 10.78 52.92
N ALA A 215 9.67 10.73 52.73
CA ALA A 215 10.62 11.27 53.71
C ALA A 215 11.09 12.71 53.43
N ALA A 216 10.78 13.28 52.26
CA ALA A 216 11.17 14.66 51.90
C ALA A 216 10.07 15.71 52.16
N GLY A 217 8.89 15.31 52.63
CA GLY A 217 7.78 16.21 52.97
C GLY A 217 7.75 16.67 54.44
N ALA A 218 8.49 16.00 55.33
CA ALA A 218 8.44 16.30 56.77
C ALA A 218 9.44 17.36 57.24
N ALA A 219 10.45 17.72 56.43
CA ALA A 219 11.46 18.71 56.81
C ALA A 219 10.97 20.17 56.70
N LEU A 220 9.89 20.44 55.97
CA LEU A 220 9.33 21.80 55.81
C LEU A 220 8.25 22.16 56.85
N LEU A 221 7.83 21.23 57.70
CA LEU A 221 6.85 21.50 58.77
C LEU A 221 7.49 21.68 60.17
N ALA A 222 8.79 21.43 60.33
CA ALA A 222 9.49 21.64 61.59
C ALA A 222 9.96 23.10 61.82
N ALA A 223 10.05 23.92 60.77
CA ALA A 223 10.41 25.35 60.88
C ALA A 223 9.24 26.25 61.31
N GLY A 224 7.99 25.77 61.22
CA GLY A 224 6.79 26.55 61.57
C GLY A 224 6.40 26.54 63.06
N ALA A 225 6.83 25.53 63.82
CA ALA A 225 6.45 25.41 65.24
C ALA A 225 7.44 26.10 66.21
N ALA A 226 8.69 26.33 65.79
CA ALA A 226 9.69 27.04 66.61
C ALA A 226 9.50 28.57 66.60
N GLY A 227 8.86 29.13 65.58
CA GLY A 227 8.61 30.58 65.45
C GLY A 227 7.48 31.11 66.35
N LEU A 228 6.53 30.26 66.74
CA LEU A 228 5.39 30.65 67.60
C LEU A 228 5.70 30.62 69.09
N TRP A 229 6.76 29.91 69.52
CA TRP A 229 7.16 29.85 70.92
C TRP A 229 8.04 31.05 71.35
N TRP A 230 8.68 31.72 70.39
CA TRP A 230 9.54 32.88 70.68
C TRP A 230 8.79 34.22 70.75
N SER A 231 7.54 34.30 70.28
CA SER A 231 6.72 35.54 70.33
C SER A 231 5.90 35.70 71.62
N GLN A 232 5.79 34.67 72.46
CA GLN A 232 5.10 34.76 73.76
C GLN A 232 5.99 35.23 74.91
N ARG A 233 7.28 35.53 74.67
CA ARG A 233 8.16 36.15 75.69
C ARG A 233 8.34 37.65 75.43
N ARG A 234 7.31 38.43 75.72
CA ARG A 234 7.51 39.79 76.22
C ARG A 234 6.55 40.08 77.39
N PRO A 235 7.07 40.11 78.63
CA PRO A 235 6.38 40.69 79.77
C PRO A 235 6.33 42.22 79.63
N ALA A 236 5.25 42.80 80.14
CA ALA A 236 5.00 44.22 80.25
C ALA A 236 6.12 44.98 81.00
N GLN A 237 6.56 46.11 80.44
CA GLN A 237 6.95 47.29 81.22
C GLN A 237 5.65 47.90 81.80
N ARG A 238 5.58 48.51 82.99
CA ARG A 238 6.56 49.20 83.83
C ARG A 238 5.86 49.49 85.17
N GLU A 239 6.62 49.73 86.23
CA GLU A 239 6.13 50.55 87.34
C GLU A 239 7.15 51.66 87.64
N SER A 240 6.61 52.80 88.11
CA SER A 240 7.15 54.18 88.18
C SER A 240 7.12 55.02 86.90
#